data_AF-A0A1E3LTU3-F1
#
_entry.id   AF-A0A1E3LTU3-F1
#
_cell.length_a   1.000
_cell.length_b   1.000
_cell.length_c   1.000
_cell.angle_alpha   90.00
_cell.angle_beta   90.00
_cell.angle_gamma   90.00
#
_symmetry.space_group_name_H-M   'P 1'
#
loop_
_entity.id
_entity.type
_entity.pdbx_description
1 polymer ?
#
loop_
_entity_poly.entity_id
_entity_poly.type
_entity_poly.pdbx_seq_one_letter_code
_entity_poly.pdbx_strand_id
1 'polypeptide(L)'
;MTAGGSRWHYIVLFARLYYGIHFLVSGLNYAVMGVVPDFSKAGAVGDYMAALSEVGMYQGVKYLEIVLGAMLVLNRFVPLALIFMAAISAVIIYLNLLISPHPRQLFTGIQELILIGFLLLAYGGHYAGFCKRRSAPLWFWDGLRSNDAGAHRP
;
A
#
# COMPACT_ATOMS: atom_id res chain seq x y z
N MET A 1 -13.07 20.15 6.97
CA MET A 1 -12.97 19.63 8.36
C MET A 1 -11.87 18.59 8.39
N THR A 2 -10.70 18.91 8.92
CA THR A 2 -9.70 17.88 9.25
C THR A 2 -10.28 17.06 10.41
N ALA A 3 -10.27 15.74 10.30
CA ALA A 3 -10.80 14.82 11.32
C ALA A 3 -9.95 14.80 12.61
N GLY A 4 -9.29 15.89 12.99
CA GLY A 4 -8.37 15.97 14.13
C GLY A 4 -9.04 15.94 15.50
N GLY A 5 -10.39 15.99 15.57
CA GLY A 5 -11.15 15.96 16.82
C GLY A 5 -12.10 14.77 17.00
N SER A 6 -12.20 13.86 16.02
CA SER A 6 -13.12 12.72 16.10
C SER A 6 -12.39 11.47 16.58
N ARG A 7 -13.08 10.60 17.33
CA ARG A 7 -12.54 9.30 17.78
C ARG A 7 -12.04 8.43 16.61
N TRP A 8 -12.54 8.68 15.40
CA TRP A 8 -12.09 8.07 14.15
C TRP A 8 -10.62 8.33 13.83
N HIS A 9 -10.07 9.46 14.29
CA HIS A 9 -8.66 9.79 14.09
C HIS A 9 -7.73 8.69 14.62
N TYR A 10 -7.98 8.22 15.84
CA TYR A 10 -7.13 7.21 16.47
C TYR A 10 -7.23 5.85 15.80
N ILE A 11 -8.41 5.49 15.28
CA ILE A 11 -8.61 4.24 14.53
C ILE A 11 -7.82 4.29 13.22
N VAL A 12 -7.92 5.39 12.47
CA VAL A 12 -7.18 5.57 11.21
C VAL A 12 -5.68 5.64 11.46
N LEU A 13 -5.25 6.33 12.53
CA LEU A 13 -3.85 6.37 12.94
C LEU A 13 -3.32 4.97 13.26
N PHE A 14 -4.03 4.22 14.09
CA PHE A 14 -3.67 2.85 14.43
C PHE A 14 -3.59 1.97 13.19
N ALA A 15 -4.62 1.97 12.34
CA ALA A 15 -4.63 1.19 11.11
C ALA A 15 -3.45 1.55 10.20
N ARG A 16 -3.14 2.84 10.04
CA ARG A 16 -2.00 3.29 9.23
C ARG A 16 -0.68 2.81 9.81
N LEU A 17 -0.47 2.97 11.12
CA LEU A 17 0.77 2.56 11.78
C LEU A 17 0.93 1.04 11.73
N TYR A 18 -0.12 0.29 12.04
CA TYR A 18 -0.14 -1.16 11.95
C TYR A 18 0.22 -1.63 10.54
N TYR A 19 -0.44 -1.08 9.52
CA TYR A 19 -0.22 -1.44 8.13
C TYR A 19 1.20 -1.07 7.65
N GLY A 20 1.65 0.15 7.96
CA GLY A 20 3.00 0.61 7.65
C GLY A 20 4.09 -0.24 8.32
N ILE A 21 3.93 -0.55 9.60
CA ILE A 21 4.87 -1.40 10.35
C ILE A 21 4.86 -2.83 9.82
N HIS A 22 3.68 -3.39 9.49
CA HIS A 22 3.57 -4.74 8.93
C HIS A 22 4.45 -4.92 7.68
N PHE A 23 4.32 -4.01 6.72
CA PHE A 23 5.14 -4.04 5.50
C PHE A 23 6.60 -3.66 5.74
N LEU A 24 6.87 -2.69 6.62
CA LEU A 24 8.23 -2.29 6.96
C LEU A 24 9.01 -3.45 7.58
N VAL A 25 8.40 -4.18 8.51
CA VAL A 25 8.99 -5.39 9.12
C VAL A 25 9.19 -6.48 8.08
N SER A 26 8.22 -6.70 7.20
CA SER A 26 8.32 -7.67 6.09
C SER A 26 9.53 -7.38 5.19
N GLY A 27 9.68 -6.13 4.75
CA GLY A 27 10.81 -5.70 3.92
C GLY A 27 12.15 -5.74 4.66
N LEU A 28 12.21 -5.28 5.92
CA LEU A 28 13.44 -5.30 6.73
C LEU A 28 13.90 -6.72 7.06
N ASN A 29 12.98 -7.65 7.34
CA ASN A 29 13.31 -9.05 7.54
C ASN A 29 14.01 -9.64 6.30
N TYR A 30 13.57 -9.27 5.10
CA TYR A 30 14.27 -9.64 3.89
C TYR A 30 15.62 -8.92 3.74
N ALA A 31 15.63 -7.59 3.82
CA ALA A 31 16.80 -6.78 3.48
C ALA A 31 17.97 -6.90 4.48
N VAL A 32 17.68 -7.11 5.76
CA VAL A 32 18.68 -7.17 6.83
C VAL A 32 18.98 -8.61 7.24
N MET A 33 17.94 -9.43 7.39
CA MET A 33 18.08 -10.79 7.91
C MET A 33 18.10 -11.86 6.81
N GLY A 34 17.86 -11.49 5.54
CA GLY A 34 17.79 -12.43 4.42
C GLY A 34 16.63 -13.43 4.53
N VAL A 35 15.63 -13.15 5.38
CA VAL A 35 14.54 -14.09 5.64
C VAL A 35 13.56 -14.06 4.48
N VAL A 36 13.48 -15.19 3.77
CA VAL A 36 12.48 -15.44 2.73
C VAL A 36 11.48 -16.46 3.28
N PRO A 37 10.16 -16.23 3.17
CA PRO A 37 9.17 -17.21 3.58
C PRO A 37 9.33 -18.51 2.80
N ASP A 38 9.18 -19.64 3.49
CA ASP A 38 9.12 -20.94 2.84
C ASP A 38 7.78 -21.07 2.09
N PHE A 39 7.86 -21.10 0.76
CA PHE A 39 6.70 -21.26 -0.12
C PHE A 39 6.53 -22.70 -0.63
N SER A 40 7.34 -23.66 -0.17
CA SER A 40 7.26 -25.08 -0.60
C SER A 40 5.89 -25.71 -0.36
N LYS A 41 5.13 -25.19 0.62
CA LYS A 41 3.78 -25.63 0.97
C LYS A 41 2.66 -24.77 0.39
N ALA A 42 2.98 -23.82 -0.51
CA ALA A 42 2.02 -22.86 -1.05
C ALA A 42 1.41 -23.26 -2.41
N GLY A 43 1.67 -24.48 -2.89
CA GLY A 43 1.17 -24.97 -4.18
C GLY A 43 1.60 -24.08 -5.34
N ALA A 44 0.68 -23.77 -6.26
CA ALA A 44 0.94 -22.90 -7.42
C ALA A 44 1.42 -21.49 -7.04
N VAL A 45 1.10 -21.00 -5.84
CA VAL A 45 1.65 -19.73 -5.33
C VAL A 45 3.16 -19.85 -5.08
N GLY A 46 3.63 -21.03 -4.68
CA GLY A 46 5.06 -21.29 -4.48
C GLY A 46 5.87 -21.14 -5.76
N ASP A 47 5.42 -21.76 -6.85
CA ASP A 47 6.08 -21.67 -8.15
C ASP A 47 6.10 -20.23 -8.67
N TYR A 48 4.98 -19.51 -8.51
CA TYR A 48 4.89 -18.10 -8.85
C TYR A 48 5.88 -17.25 -8.05
N MET A 49 5.97 -17.45 -6.73
CA MET A 49 6.89 -16.69 -5.86
C MET A 49 8.36 -17.03 -6.13
N ALA A 50 8.66 -18.28 -6.49
CA ALA A 50 9.99 -18.70 -6.90
C ALA A 50 10.42 -17.97 -8.19
N ALA A 51 9.57 -17.98 -9.22
CA ALA A 51 9.82 -17.26 -10.47
C ALA A 51 9.95 -15.75 -10.26
N LEU A 52 9.10 -15.16 -9.40
CA LEU A 52 9.17 -13.74 -9.04
C LEU A 52 10.51 -13.37 -8.38
N SER A 53 11.05 -14.28 -7.55
CA SER A 53 12.34 -14.14 -6.89
C SER A 53 13.51 -14.29 -7.85
N GLU A 54 13.42 -15.23 -8.80
CA GLU A 54 14.45 -15.47 -9.81
C GLU A 54 14.67 -14.24 -10.71
N VAL A 55 13.59 -13.56 -11.11
CA VAL A 55 13.68 -12.34 -11.94
C VAL A 55 13.96 -11.06 -11.15
N GLY A 56 14.17 -11.16 -9.84
CA GLY A 56 14.48 -9.99 -8.98
C GLY A 56 13.26 -9.17 -8.53
N MET A 57 12.05 -9.52 -8.96
CA MET A 57 10.84 -8.73 -8.68
C MET A 57 10.38 -8.87 -7.23
N TYR A 58 10.54 -10.04 -6.61
CA TYR A 58 10.27 -10.23 -5.18
C TYR A 58 11.11 -9.28 -4.32
N GLN A 59 12.40 -9.18 -4.62
CA GLN A 59 13.37 -8.33 -3.93
C GLN A 59 13.02 -6.85 -4.14
N GLY A 60 12.69 -6.47 -5.37
CA GLY A 60 12.21 -5.12 -5.69
C GLY A 60 10.98 -4.74 -4.86
N VAL A 61 10.00 -5.64 -4.73
CA VAL A 61 8.82 -5.43 -3.88
C VAL A 61 9.23 -5.26 -2.42
N LYS A 62 10.15 -6.08 -1.89
CA LYS A 62 10.59 -5.97 -0.48
C LYS A 62 11.25 -4.62 -0.18
N TYR A 63 12.11 -4.11 -1.07
CA TYR A 63 12.67 -2.77 -0.90
C TYR A 63 11.61 -1.68 -1.01
N LEU A 64 10.64 -1.85 -1.91
CA LEU A 64 9.51 -0.94 -2.02
C LEU A 64 8.64 -0.93 -0.75
N GLU A 65 8.39 -2.10 -0.14
CA GLU A 65 7.68 -2.23 1.14
C GLU A 65 8.36 -1.44 2.27
N ILE A 66 9.70 -1.39 2.31
CA ILE A 66 10.45 -0.58 3.29
C ILE A 66 10.16 0.91 3.07
N VAL A 67 10.27 1.39 1.82
CA VAL A 67 10.05 2.80 1.50
C VAL A 67 8.62 3.22 1.79
N LEU A 68 7.64 2.44 1.33
CA LEU A 68 6.22 2.73 1.52
C LEU A 68 5.80 2.59 2.98
N GLY A 69 6.30 1.58 3.69
CA GLY A 69 6.08 1.39 5.13
C GLY A 69 6.62 2.57 5.94
N ALA A 70 7.83 3.03 5.63
CA ALA A 70 8.40 4.23 6.23
C ALA A 70 7.57 5.49 5.94
N MET A 71 7.09 5.67 4.70
CA MET A 71 6.18 6.76 4.34
C MET A 71 4.90 6.76 5.19
N LEU A 72 4.29 5.59 5.44
CA LEU A 72 3.11 5.47 6.28
C LEU A 72 3.39 5.77 7.76
N VAL A 73 4.49 5.25 8.30
CA VAL A 73 4.89 5.44 9.70
C VAL A 73 5.27 6.89 9.98
N LEU A 74 6.08 7.49 9.10
CA LEU A 74 6.54 8.88 9.20
C LEU A 74 5.47 9.90 8.75
N ASN A 75 4.27 9.44 8.37
CA ASN A 75 3.17 10.29 7.90
C ASN A 75 3.56 11.18 6.69
N ARG A 76 4.37 10.65 5.77
CA ARG A 76 4.92 11.38 4.63
C ARG A 76 4.42 10.76 3.33
N PHE A 77 3.77 11.57 2.48
CA PHE A 77 3.18 11.11 1.20
C PHE A 77 2.21 9.92 1.35
N VAL A 78 1.43 9.90 2.44
CA VAL A 78 0.54 8.77 2.79
C VAL A 78 -0.40 8.35 1.64
N PRO A 79 -1.10 9.26 0.94
CA PRO A 79 -1.99 8.85 -0.14
C PRO A 79 -1.24 8.17 -1.30
N LEU A 80 -0.03 8.63 -1.62
CA LEU A 80 0.81 8.01 -2.64
C LEU A 80 1.26 6.62 -2.19
N ALA A 81 1.67 6.47 -0.94
CA ALA A 81 2.10 5.18 -0.40
C ALA A 81 0.97 4.14 -0.45
N LEU A 82 -0.26 4.54 -0.11
CA LEU A 82 -1.43 3.67 -0.15
C LEU A 82 -1.81 3.25 -1.58
N ILE A 83 -1.58 4.08 -2.60
CA ILE A 83 -1.81 3.68 -4.01
C ILE A 83 -0.86 2.54 -4.41
N PHE A 84 0.44 2.67 -4.11
CA PHE A 84 1.39 1.61 -4.42
C PHE A 84 1.13 0.35 -3.58
N MET A 85 0.82 0.51 -2.29
CA MET A 85 0.43 -0.62 -1.46
C MET A 85 -0.82 -1.30 -1.99
N ALA A 86 -1.80 -0.57 -2.52
CA ALA A 86 -2.98 -1.19 -3.13
C ALA A 86 -2.64 -2.11 -4.31
N ALA A 87 -1.65 -1.75 -5.13
CA ALA A 87 -1.18 -2.62 -6.20
C ALA A 87 -0.52 -3.90 -5.67
N ILE A 88 0.33 -3.79 -4.64
CA ILE A 88 0.97 -4.94 -3.98
C ILE A 88 -0.09 -5.83 -3.33
N SER A 89 -1.00 -5.24 -2.56
CA SER A 89 -2.05 -5.94 -1.82
C SER A 89 -3.05 -6.59 -2.74
N ALA A 90 -3.33 -6.03 -3.92
CA ALA A 90 -4.18 -6.69 -4.92
C ALA A 90 -3.60 -8.06 -5.34
N VAL A 91 -2.28 -8.16 -5.53
CA VAL A 91 -1.60 -9.43 -5.83
C VAL A 91 -1.69 -10.38 -4.63
N ILE A 92 -1.41 -9.89 -3.41
CA ILE A 92 -1.50 -10.71 -2.19
C ILE A 92 -2.92 -11.26 -2.00
N ILE A 93 -3.93 -10.41 -2.14
CA ILE A 93 -5.36 -10.77 -2.02
C ILE A 93 -5.72 -11.83 -3.07
N TYR A 94 -5.32 -11.62 -4.32
CA TYR A 94 -5.59 -12.58 -5.40
C TYR A 94 -4.98 -13.95 -5.10
N LEU A 95 -3.68 -14.00 -4.77
CA LEU A 95 -2.98 -15.26 -4.50
C LEU A 95 -3.53 -15.96 -3.26
N ASN A 96 -3.81 -15.22 -2.19
CA ASN A 96 -4.21 -15.78 -0.91
C ASN A 96 -5.69 -16.16 -0.82
N LEU A 97 -6.58 -15.45 -1.52
CA LEU A 97 -8.02 -15.71 -1.46
C LEU A 97 -8.51 -16.59 -2.60
N LEU A 98 -7.91 -16.48 -3.80
CA LEU A 98 -8.42 -17.15 -5.00
C LEU A 98 -7.58 -18.35 -5.43
N ILE A 99 -6.25 -18.33 -5.22
CA ILE A 99 -5.36 -19.38 -5.73
C ILE A 99 -5.03 -20.44 -4.68
N SER A 100 -4.62 -20.02 -3.48
CA SER A 100 -4.22 -20.94 -2.41
C SER A 100 -4.85 -20.50 -1.08
N PRO A 101 -6.12 -20.88 -0.81
CA PRO A 101 -6.83 -20.49 0.39
C PRO A 101 -6.52 -21.43 1.58
N HIS A 102 -5.24 -21.61 1.96
CA HIS A 102 -4.97 -22.23 3.27
C HIS A 102 -5.33 -21.27 4.41
N PRO A 103 -5.63 -21.76 5.62
CA PRO A 103 -6.12 -20.90 6.72
C PRO A 103 -5.26 -19.66 6.99
N ARG A 104 -3.93 -19.80 6.92
CA ARG A 104 -2.98 -18.69 7.07
C ARG A 104 -3.07 -17.67 5.93
N GLN A 105 -3.20 -18.14 4.69
CA GLN A 105 -3.33 -17.27 3.51
C GLN A 105 -4.68 -16.56 3.53
N LEU A 106 -5.78 -17.26 3.82
CA LEU A 106 -7.10 -16.66 3.98
C LEU A 106 -7.09 -15.52 5.00
N PHE A 107 -6.50 -15.75 6.18
CA PHE A 107 -6.36 -14.70 7.19
C PHE A 107 -5.58 -13.50 6.65
N THR A 108 -4.43 -13.74 6.02
CA THR A 108 -3.58 -12.68 5.48
C THR A 108 -4.28 -11.91 4.35
N GLY A 109 -4.92 -12.61 3.41
CA GLY A 109 -5.63 -11.98 2.29
C GLY A 109 -6.84 -11.15 2.74
N ILE A 110 -7.60 -11.63 3.73
CA ILE A 110 -8.73 -10.87 4.30
C ILE A 110 -8.20 -9.66 5.07
N GLN A 111 -7.15 -9.82 5.88
CA GLN A 111 -6.51 -8.73 6.60
C GLN A 111 -6.06 -7.64 5.64
N GLU A 112 -5.36 -8.01 4.56
CA GLU A 112 -4.90 -7.07 3.53
C GLU A 112 -6.06 -6.33 2.89
N LEU A 113 -7.10 -7.04 2.45
CA LEU A 113 -8.30 -6.46 1.83
C LEU A 113 -8.96 -5.43 2.75
N ILE A 114 -9.15 -5.77 4.02
CA ILE A 114 -9.81 -4.90 5.00
C ILE A 114 -8.96 -3.67 5.26
N LEU A 115 -7.66 -3.83 5.55
CA LEU A 115 -6.80 -2.70 5.92
C LEU A 115 -6.58 -1.74 4.77
N ILE A 116 -6.27 -2.25 3.57
CA ILE A 116 -6.05 -1.38 2.41
C ILE A 116 -7.34 -0.68 2.00
N GLY A 117 -8.48 -1.41 1.97
CA GLY A 117 -9.78 -0.84 1.65
C GLY A 117 -10.18 0.24 2.65
N PHE A 118 -10.04 -0.04 3.95
CA PHE A 118 -10.32 0.92 5.01
C PHE A 118 -9.44 2.17 4.91
N LEU A 119 -8.13 2.02 4.70
CA LEU A 119 -7.20 3.15 4.58
C LEU A 119 -7.44 3.96 3.31
N LEU A 120 -7.71 3.33 2.17
CA LEU A 120 -8.06 4.04 0.94
C LEU A 120 -9.34 4.88 1.13
N LEU A 121 -10.36 4.33 1.81
CA LEU A 121 -11.57 5.08 2.13
C LEU A 121 -11.31 6.21 3.13
N ALA A 122 -10.51 5.97 4.17
CA ALA A 122 -10.17 6.96 5.18
C ALA A 122 -9.40 8.16 4.59
N TYR A 123 -8.54 7.92 3.60
CA TYR A 123 -7.83 8.97 2.85
C TYR A 123 -8.56 9.37 1.55
N GLY A 124 -9.80 8.90 1.35
CA GLY A 124 -10.62 9.05 0.15
C GLY A 124 -10.71 10.46 -0.39
N GLY A 125 -10.85 11.45 0.51
CA GLY A 125 -10.92 12.86 0.13
C GLY A 125 -9.70 13.37 -0.62
N HIS A 126 -8.51 12.79 -0.37
CA HIS A 126 -7.29 13.13 -1.11
C HIS A 126 -7.26 12.54 -2.52
N TYR A 127 -8.06 11.51 -2.80
CA TYR A 127 -8.12 10.87 -4.12
C TYR A 127 -9.16 11.47 -5.06
N ALA A 128 -10.00 12.39 -4.58
CA ALA A 128 -11.10 12.97 -5.38
C ALA A 128 -10.62 13.56 -6.72
N GLY A 129 -9.40 14.11 -6.77
CA GLY A 129 -8.79 14.62 -7.99
C GLY A 129 -8.51 13.56 -9.06
N PHE A 130 -8.18 12.32 -8.63
CA PHE A 130 -7.92 11.19 -9.53
C PHE A 130 -9.21 10.57 -10.11
N CYS A 131 -10.34 10.71 -9.41
CA CYS A 131 -11.62 10.14 -9.84
C CYS A 131 -12.42 11.04 -10.82
N LYS A 132 -11.81 12.09 -11.37
CA LYS A 132 -12.48 12.95 -12.36
C LYS A 132 -12.75 12.16 -13.65
N ARG A 133 -14.01 12.12 -14.09
CA ARG A 133 -14.44 11.41 -15.31
C ARG A 133 -13.72 11.85 -16.59
N ARG A 134 -13.30 13.12 -16.67
CA ARG A 134 -12.48 13.67 -17.74
C ARG A 134 -11.32 14.44 -17.14
N SER A 135 -10.11 14.06 -17.53
CA SER A 135 -8.86 14.76 -17.28
C SER A 135 -8.25 15.11 -18.64
N ALA A 136 -8.10 16.40 -18.93
CA ALA A 136 -7.28 16.83 -20.06
C ALA A 136 -5.80 16.64 -19.69
N PRO A 137 -4.92 16.27 -20.64
CA PRO A 137 -3.49 16.21 -20.38
C PRO A 137 -3.02 17.60 -19.96
N LEU A 138 -2.53 17.72 -18.73
CA LEU A 138 -1.83 18.90 -18.25
C LEU A 138 -0.36 18.56 -18.15
N TRP A 139 0.48 19.42 -18.71
CA TRP A 139 1.91 19.27 -18.53
C TRP A 139 2.26 19.44 -17.05
N PHE A 140 3.19 18.62 -16.56
CA PHE A 140 3.51 18.52 -15.13
C PHE A 140 3.81 19.88 -14.48
N TRP A 141 4.61 20.72 -15.17
CA TRP A 141 5.00 22.04 -14.68
C TRP A 141 3.83 23.04 -14.64
N ASP A 142 2.85 22.89 -15.53
CA ASP A 142 1.71 23.81 -15.59
C ASP A 142 0.68 23.47 -14.50
N GLY A 143 0.58 22.19 -14.13
CA GLY A 143 -0.20 21.75 -12.98
C GLY A 143 0.34 22.34 -11.67
N LEU A 144 1.67 22.32 -11.47
CA LEU A 144 2.32 22.93 -10.31
C LEU A 144 2.01 24.43 -10.20
N ARG A 145 2.17 25.18 -11.29
CA ARG A 145 1.86 26.63 -11.33
C ARG A 145 0.40 26.95 -11.02
N SER A 146 -0.53 26.09 -11.44
CA SER A 146 -1.97 26.32 -11.22
C SER A 146 -2.38 26.16 -9.75
N ASN A 147 -1.71 25.29 -9.00
CA ASN A 147 -1.95 25.12 -7.56
C ASN A 147 -1.43 26.32 -6.74
N ASP A 148 -0.30 26.90 -7.14
CA ASP A 148 0.27 28.10 -6.49
C ASP A 148 -0.64 29.33 -6.67
N ALA A 149 -1.24 29.48 -7.86
CA ALA A 149 -2.18 30.57 -8.15
C ALA A 149 -3.51 30.46 -7.38
N GLY A 150 -3.94 29.24 -7.02
CA GLY A 150 -5.14 28.99 -6.22
C GLY A 150 -4.96 29.26 -4.71
N ALA A 151 -3.72 29.25 -4.22
CA ALA A 151 -3.37 29.48 -2.81
C ALA A 151 -3.37 30.97 -2.40
N HIS A 152 -3.45 31.90 -3.37
CA HIS A 152 -3.39 33.35 -3.16
C HIS A 152 -4.73 34.08 -3.25
N ARG A 153 -5.87 33.37 -3.23
CA ARG A 153 -7.19 34.02 -3.13
C ARG A 153 -7.70 33.96 -1.68
N PRO A 154 -7.98 35.12 -1.04
CA PRO A 154 -8.48 35.20 0.34
C PRO A 154 -9.86 34.59 0.50
#